data_AF-A0A2I0SEK7-F1
#
_entry.id   AF-A0A2I0SEK7-F1
#
_cell.length_a   1.000
_cell.length_b   1.000
_cell.length_c   1.000
_cell.angle_alpha   90.00
_cell.angle_beta   90.00
_cell.angle_gamma   90.00
#
_symmetry.space_group_name_H-M   'P 1'
#
loop_
_entity.id
_entity.type
_entity.pdbx_description
1 polymer ?
#
loop_
_entity_poly.entity_id
_entity_poly.type
_entity_poly.pdbx_seq_one_letter_code
_entity_poly.pdbx_strand_id
1 'polypeptide(L)'
;MEIDPSRNMKPSSGEFGTLTSAFGGELRNVTDARLAADGYLRALARTTPPSAAEHWDDILLVVTELAANTIQYAPGPFELQIRPTVGGVHVMFHDSSTTPPAPRRFRPSQGGGGIGWHLVHALCDQVSVIVRPDGKDIHVFLPW
;
A
#
# COMPACT_ATOMS: atom_id res chain seq x y z
N MET A 1 50.13 21.04 6.56
CA MET A 1 49.66 20.06 5.57
C MET A 1 48.14 20.10 5.64
N GLU A 2 47.55 21.06 4.93
CA GLU A 2 46.11 21.23 4.81
C GLU A 2 45.53 20.10 3.95
N ILE A 3 44.46 19.47 4.42
CA ILE A 3 43.71 18.48 3.66
C ILE A 3 42.52 19.21 3.04
N ASP A 4 42.51 19.22 1.71
CA ASP A 4 41.52 19.83 0.81
C ASP A 4 40.08 19.35 1.12
N PRO A 5 39.13 20.27 1.37
CA PRO A 5 37.74 19.95 1.69
C PRO A 5 36.89 19.86 0.42
N SER A 6 37.14 18.87 -0.45
CA SER A 6 36.44 18.81 -1.74
C SER A 6 36.18 17.38 -2.24
N ARG A 7 35.38 16.60 -1.50
CA ARG A 7 34.62 15.51 -2.15
C ARG A 7 33.13 15.77 -2.00
N ASN A 8 32.66 16.62 -2.90
CA ASN A 8 31.26 16.91 -3.16
C ASN A 8 30.55 15.62 -3.56
N MET A 9 30.05 14.87 -2.58
CA MET A 9 29.15 13.76 -2.83
C MET A 9 27.79 14.39 -3.12
N LYS A 10 27.48 14.56 -4.40
CA LYS A 10 26.13 14.92 -4.84
C LYS A 10 25.15 13.96 -4.15
N PRO A 11 24.08 14.45 -3.49
CA PRO A 11 23.02 13.56 -3.04
C PRO A 11 22.52 12.80 -4.28
N SER A 12 22.54 11.47 -4.21
CA SER A 12 21.85 10.64 -5.19
C SER A 12 20.39 11.11 -5.26
N SER A 13 19.86 11.21 -6.47
CA SER A 13 18.45 11.47 -6.81
C SER A 13 17.50 11.02 -5.70
N GLY A 14 16.74 11.99 -5.16
CA GLY A 14 16.10 11.93 -3.85
C GLY A 14 15.24 10.68 -3.60
N GLU A 15 15.49 10.04 -2.46
CA GLU A 15 14.57 9.08 -1.87
C GLU A 15 13.28 9.83 -1.51
N PHE A 16 12.23 9.66 -2.31
CA PHE A 16 10.91 10.11 -1.91
C PHE A 16 10.51 9.31 -0.66
N GLY A 17 10.25 10.00 0.45
CA GLY A 17 10.10 9.36 1.76
C GLY A 17 8.92 8.39 1.83
N THR A 18 8.94 7.49 2.82
CA THR A 18 7.81 6.60 3.13
C THR A 18 6.67 7.39 3.76
N LEU A 19 5.44 7.19 3.26
CA LEU A 19 4.22 7.53 3.99
C LEU A 19 3.96 6.45 5.03
N THR A 20 3.64 6.84 6.27
CA THR A 20 3.07 5.98 7.30
C THR A 20 1.81 6.64 7.85
N SER A 21 0.70 5.91 7.93
CA SER A 21 -0.57 6.41 8.46
C SER A 21 -1.27 5.33 9.28
N ALA A 22 -1.66 5.67 10.50
CA ALA A 22 -2.40 4.79 11.40
C ALA A 22 -3.87 5.17 11.45
N PHE A 23 -4.74 4.17 11.51
CA PHE A 23 -6.20 4.32 11.49
C PHE A 23 -6.84 3.53 12.63
N GLY A 24 -8.01 3.99 13.08
CA GLY A 24 -8.72 3.38 14.22
C GLY A 24 -9.52 2.12 13.88
N GLY A 25 -9.68 1.78 12.59
CA GLY A 25 -10.45 0.62 12.13
C GLY A 25 -11.94 0.88 11.88
N GLU A 26 -12.33 2.15 11.75
CA GLU A 26 -13.72 2.51 11.45
C GLU A 26 -13.98 2.52 9.95
N LEU A 27 -15.24 2.32 9.50
CA LEU A 27 -15.58 2.28 8.07
C LEU A 27 -15.12 3.53 7.30
N ARG A 28 -15.12 4.71 7.94
CA ARG A 28 -14.60 5.95 7.33
C ARG A 28 -13.12 5.87 6.96
N ASN A 29 -12.36 5.03 7.67
CA ASN A 29 -10.92 4.88 7.45
C ASN A 29 -10.59 4.18 6.12
N VAL A 30 -11.55 3.55 5.44
CA VAL A 30 -11.39 3.15 4.02
C VAL A 30 -11.12 4.40 3.17
N THR A 31 -11.99 5.41 3.30
CA THR A 31 -11.85 6.67 2.57
C THR A 31 -10.60 7.42 3.01
N ASP A 32 -10.31 7.46 4.31
CA ASP A 32 -9.11 8.15 4.83
C ASP A 32 -7.83 7.52 4.28
N ALA A 33 -7.73 6.18 4.24
CA ALA A 33 -6.59 5.47 3.65
C ALA A 33 -6.44 5.76 2.16
N ARG A 34 -7.54 5.76 1.40
CA ARG A 34 -7.53 6.13 -0.03
C ARG A 34 -7.05 7.57 -0.25
N LEU A 35 -7.49 8.52 0.57
CA LEU A 35 -7.08 9.93 0.47
C LEU A 35 -5.61 10.12 0.85
N ALA A 36 -5.11 9.41 1.87
CA ALA A 36 -3.70 9.42 2.24
C ALA A 36 -2.82 8.90 1.09
N ALA A 37 -3.24 7.79 0.45
CA ALA A 37 -2.58 7.27 -0.74
C ALA A 37 -2.62 8.26 -1.91
N ASP A 38 -3.78 8.82 -2.26
CA ASP A 38 -3.92 9.80 -3.34
C ASP A 38 -3.02 11.03 -3.12
N GLY A 39 -2.97 11.56 -1.90
CA GLY A 39 -2.09 12.67 -1.54
C GLY A 39 -0.61 12.34 -1.74
N TYR A 40 -0.20 11.12 -1.39
CA TYR A 40 1.16 10.64 -1.58
C TYR A 40 1.52 10.46 -3.06
N LEU A 41 0.65 9.80 -3.83
CA LEU A 41 0.82 9.58 -5.27
C LEU A 41 0.85 10.91 -6.03
N ARG A 42 0.04 11.91 -5.64
CA ARG A 42 0.14 13.29 -6.15
C ARG A 42 1.49 13.92 -5.92
N ALA A 43 2.09 13.65 -4.78
CA ALA A 43 3.40 14.20 -4.45
C ALA A 43 4.53 13.47 -5.18
N LEU A 44 4.43 12.15 -5.33
CA LEU A 44 5.35 11.34 -6.10
C LEU A 44 5.31 11.69 -7.59
N ALA A 45 4.13 11.88 -8.18
CA ALA A 45 3.97 12.19 -9.61
C ALA A 45 4.59 13.53 -10.04
N ARG A 46 4.84 14.44 -9.10
CA ARG A 46 5.56 15.70 -9.40
C ARG A 46 7.04 15.49 -9.70
N THR A 47 7.62 14.40 -9.20
CA THR A 47 9.05 14.07 -9.39
C THR A 47 9.24 12.86 -10.30
N THR A 48 8.38 11.87 -10.17
CA THR A 48 8.37 10.62 -10.94
C THR A 48 6.93 10.37 -11.39
N PRO A 49 6.55 10.82 -12.60
CA PRO A 49 5.23 10.52 -13.15
C PRO A 49 5.02 9.01 -13.30
N PRO A 50 3.76 8.54 -13.26
CA PRO A 50 3.50 7.14 -13.47
C PRO A 50 3.83 6.72 -14.91
N SER A 51 4.30 5.48 -15.08
CA SER A 51 4.66 4.88 -16.37
C SER A 51 3.44 4.57 -17.25
N ALA A 52 2.27 4.38 -16.64
CA ALA A 52 0.98 4.31 -17.30
C ALA A 52 -0.09 5.06 -16.50
N ALA A 53 -1.10 5.63 -17.18
CA ALA A 53 -2.10 6.47 -16.51
C ALA A 53 -2.95 5.68 -15.50
N GLU A 54 -3.21 4.41 -15.80
CA GLU A 54 -3.98 3.48 -14.98
C GLU A 54 -3.31 3.12 -13.64
N HIS A 55 -1.98 3.16 -13.55
CA HIS A 55 -1.26 2.73 -12.33
C HIS A 55 -1.67 3.54 -11.10
N TRP A 56 -2.00 4.80 -11.28
CA TRP A 56 -2.56 5.61 -10.22
C TRP A 56 -3.86 5.03 -9.66
N ASP A 57 -4.82 4.76 -10.53
CA ASP A 57 -6.13 4.26 -10.15
C ASP A 57 -6.05 2.83 -9.61
N ASP A 58 -5.17 2.00 -10.17
CA ASP A 58 -4.89 0.64 -9.70
C ASP A 58 -4.38 0.63 -8.25
N ILE A 59 -3.43 1.52 -7.91
CA ILE A 59 -2.93 1.64 -6.53
C ILE A 59 -4.04 2.10 -5.59
N LEU A 60 -4.83 3.12 -5.98
CA LEU A 60 -5.94 3.58 -5.14
C LEU A 60 -7.00 2.50 -4.93
N LEU A 61 -7.27 1.69 -5.95
CA LEU A 61 -8.18 0.57 -5.88
C LEU A 61 -7.66 -0.51 -4.93
N VAL A 62 -6.39 -0.90 -5.06
CA VAL A 62 -5.77 -1.88 -4.14
C VAL A 62 -5.74 -1.39 -2.70
N VAL A 63 -5.40 -0.12 -2.45
CA VAL A 63 -5.46 0.46 -1.09
C VAL A 63 -6.87 0.41 -0.52
N THR A 64 -7.88 0.73 -1.34
CA THR A 64 -9.29 0.72 -0.91
C THR A 64 -9.75 -0.69 -0.55
N GLU A 65 -9.44 -1.68 -1.40
CA GLU A 65 -9.79 -3.08 -1.15
C GLU A 65 -9.06 -3.66 0.06
N LEU A 66 -7.77 -3.34 0.26
CA LEU A 66 -7.03 -3.77 1.44
C LEU A 66 -7.60 -3.14 2.72
N ALA A 67 -7.88 -1.83 2.72
CA ALA A 67 -8.50 -1.17 3.86
C ALA A 67 -9.88 -1.74 4.21
N ALA A 68 -10.71 -1.98 3.19
CA ALA A 68 -12.03 -2.61 3.38
C ALA A 68 -11.90 -4.02 3.97
N ASN A 69 -10.97 -4.84 3.45
CA ASN A 69 -10.69 -6.17 3.98
C ASN A 69 -10.20 -6.12 5.43
N THR A 70 -9.28 -5.21 5.75
CA THR A 70 -8.77 -5.01 7.11
C THR A 70 -9.89 -4.63 8.06
N ILE A 71 -10.73 -3.65 7.72
CA ILE A 71 -11.86 -3.25 8.58
C ILE A 71 -12.87 -4.38 8.74
N GLN A 72 -13.13 -5.18 7.70
CA GLN A 72 -14.09 -6.26 7.76
C GLN A 72 -13.60 -7.49 8.55
N TYR A 73 -12.31 -7.82 8.45
CA TYR A 73 -11.77 -9.10 8.93
C TYR A 73 -10.74 -8.98 10.06
N ALA A 74 -10.29 -7.77 10.36
CA ALA A 74 -9.35 -7.45 11.42
C ALA A 74 -9.81 -6.20 12.20
N PRO A 75 -10.98 -6.25 12.85
CA PRO A 75 -11.52 -5.10 13.56
C PRO A 75 -10.55 -4.61 14.63
N GLY A 76 -10.21 -3.33 14.55
CA GLY A 76 -9.18 -2.71 15.37
C GLY A 76 -8.29 -1.79 14.55
N PRO A 77 -7.27 -1.19 15.17
CA PRO A 77 -6.37 -0.29 14.48
C PRO A 77 -5.58 -1.02 13.40
N PHE A 78 -5.24 -0.28 12.34
CA PHE A 78 -4.37 -0.74 11.27
C PHE A 78 -3.45 0.37 10.80
N GLU A 79 -2.36 0.00 10.15
CA GLU A 79 -1.37 0.92 9.59
C GLU A 79 -1.26 0.72 8.08
N LEU A 80 -1.16 1.83 7.35
CA LEU A 80 -0.79 1.91 5.93
C LEU A 80 0.62 2.47 5.83
N GLN A 81 1.49 1.79 5.08
CA GLN A 81 2.75 2.35 4.60
C GLN A 81 2.82 2.35 3.07
N ILE A 82 3.34 3.42 2.48
CA ILE A 82 3.58 3.52 1.03
C ILE A 82 4.99 4.08 0.82
N ARG A 83 5.78 3.44 -0.04
CA ARG A 83 7.10 3.93 -0.44
C ARG A 83 7.36 3.67 -1.93
N PRO A 84 8.15 4.51 -2.62
CA PRO A 84 8.62 4.18 -3.94
C PRO A 84 9.55 2.96 -3.89
N THR A 85 9.64 2.27 -5.01
CA THR A 85 10.60 1.20 -5.27
C THR A 85 11.20 1.42 -6.66
N VAL A 86 12.12 0.54 -7.08
CA VAL A 86 12.61 0.56 -8.45
C VAL A 86 11.49 0.08 -9.38
N GLY A 87 10.86 0.99 -10.12
CA GLY A 87 9.82 0.69 -11.11
C GLY A 87 8.39 0.61 -10.58
N GLY A 88 8.16 0.94 -9.31
CA GLY A 88 6.83 0.80 -8.71
C GLY A 88 6.68 1.42 -7.34
N VAL A 89 5.58 1.12 -6.66
CA VAL A 89 5.36 1.41 -5.24
C VAL A 89 5.21 0.12 -4.44
N HIS A 90 5.68 0.16 -3.20
CA HIS A 90 5.39 -0.85 -2.21
C HIS A 90 4.38 -0.30 -1.21
N VAL A 91 3.23 -0.97 -1.14
CA VAL A 91 2.18 -0.69 -0.17
C VAL A 91 2.18 -1.81 0.87
N MET A 92 2.15 -1.44 2.15
CA MET A 92 2.04 -2.39 3.26
C MET A 92 0.84 -2.02 4.14
N PHE A 93 0.05 -3.02 4.48
CA PHE A 93 -0.98 -2.93 5.52
C PHE A 93 -0.59 -3.80 6.70
N HIS A 94 -0.55 -3.22 7.89
CA HIS A 94 -0.43 -3.97 9.15
C HIS A 94 -1.78 -3.96 9.86
N ASP A 95 -2.28 -5.12 10.27
CA ASP A 95 -3.48 -5.24 11.09
C ASP A 95 -3.30 -6.26 12.24
N SER A 96 -4.20 -6.22 13.22
CA SER A 96 -4.13 -7.04 14.44
C SER A 96 -4.57 -8.50 14.26
N SER A 97 -5.02 -8.90 13.07
CA SER A 97 -5.52 -10.25 12.82
C SER A 97 -4.40 -11.16 12.32
N THR A 98 -4.21 -12.28 13.01
CA THR A 98 -3.27 -13.33 12.60
C THR A 98 -3.84 -14.27 11.52
N THR A 99 -5.07 -14.02 11.07
CA THR A 99 -5.72 -14.83 10.01
C THR A 99 -5.28 -14.34 8.63
N PRO A 100 -4.62 -15.18 7.81
CA PRO A 100 -4.26 -14.81 6.45
C PRO A 100 -5.49 -14.49 5.59
N PRO A 101 -5.40 -13.53 4.65
CA PRO A 101 -6.43 -13.35 3.64
C PRO A 101 -6.61 -14.64 2.84
N ALA A 102 -7.83 -15.18 2.83
CA ALA A 102 -8.16 -16.35 2.03
C ALA A 102 -8.94 -15.92 0.77
N PRO A 103 -8.51 -16.34 -0.44
CA PRO A 103 -9.32 -16.16 -1.64
C PRO A 103 -10.68 -16.85 -1.43
N ARG A 104 -11.77 -16.09 -1.42
CA ARG A 104 -13.13 -16.66 -1.34
C ARG A 104 -13.73 -16.68 -2.73
N ARG A 105 -14.25 -17.85 -3.15
CA ARG A 105 -15.01 -17.97 -4.40
C ARG A 105 -16.16 -16.97 -4.37
N PHE A 106 -16.23 -16.14 -5.42
CA PHE A 106 -17.33 -15.21 -5.62
C PHE A 106 -18.68 -15.96 -5.56
N ARG A 107 -19.55 -15.58 -4.62
CA ARG A 107 -20.91 -16.11 -4.49
C ARG A 107 -21.91 -14.95 -4.61
N PRO A 108 -22.50 -14.72 -5.80
CA PRO A 108 -23.41 -13.60 -6.05
C PRO A 108 -24.64 -13.60 -5.14
N SER A 109 -25.05 -14.77 -4.63
CA SER A 109 -26.27 -14.94 -3.82
C SER A 109 -26.15 -14.52 -2.35
N GLN A 110 -24.95 -14.12 -1.87
CA GLN A 110 -24.73 -13.75 -0.47
C GLN A 110 -24.27 -12.30 -0.25
N GLY A 111 -24.40 -11.44 -1.26
CA GLY A 111 -24.08 -10.01 -1.10
C GLY A 111 -22.59 -9.76 -0.89
N GLY A 112 -21.83 -9.77 -1.98
CA GLY A 112 -20.57 -9.01 -2.11
C GLY A 112 -19.42 -9.42 -1.20
N GLY A 113 -18.76 -10.55 -1.48
CA GLY A 113 -17.45 -10.85 -0.90
C GLY A 113 -16.71 -11.87 -1.75
N GLY A 114 -15.46 -11.58 -2.11
CA GLY A 114 -14.56 -12.51 -2.81
C GLY A 114 -13.79 -11.94 -4.01
N ILE A 115 -14.18 -10.79 -4.55
CA ILE A 115 -13.45 -10.18 -5.68
C ILE A 115 -12.18 -9.47 -5.20
N GLY A 116 -12.22 -8.78 -4.07
CA GLY A 116 -11.11 -7.91 -3.62
C GLY A 116 -9.74 -8.60 -3.61
N TRP A 117 -9.65 -9.84 -3.15
CA TRP A 117 -8.37 -10.57 -3.18
C TRP A 117 -7.94 -10.96 -4.60
N HIS A 118 -8.87 -11.38 -5.47
CA HIS A 118 -8.55 -11.65 -6.88
C HIS A 118 -8.11 -10.38 -7.62
N LEU A 119 -8.72 -9.24 -7.30
CA LEU A 119 -8.35 -7.94 -7.84
C LEU A 119 -6.93 -7.53 -7.42
N VAL A 120 -6.61 -7.66 -6.12
CA VAL A 120 -5.25 -7.40 -5.61
C VAL A 120 -4.21 -8.28 -6.34
N HIS A 121 -4.47 -9.58 -6.51
CA HIS A 121 -3.56 -10.45 -7.26
C HIS A 121 -3.48 -10.15 -8.76
N ALA A 122 -4.50 -9.53 -9.35
CA ALA A 122 -4.51 -9.17 -10.77
C ALA A 122 -3.74 -7.87 -11.04
N LEU A 123 -3.71 -6.95 -10.09
CA LEU A 123 -3.10 -5.61 -10.25
C LEU A 123 -1.68 -5.52 -9.67
N CYS A 124 -1.31 -6.41 -8.75
CA CYS A 124 0.01 -6.38 -8.10
C CYS A 124 0.99 -7.35 -8.78
N ASP A 125 2.23 -6.89 -9.00
CA ASP A 125 3.33 -7.74 -9.46
C ASP A 125 3.69 -8.81 -8.43
N GLN A 126 3.57 -8.46 -7.15
CA GLN A 126 3.85 -9.35 -6.03
C GLN A 126 2.94 -9.05 -4.84
N VAL A 127 2.45 -10.11 -4.21
CA VAL A 127 1.68 -10.07 -2.97
C VAL A 127 2.33 -11.03 -1.96
N SER A 128 2.61 -10.55 -0.76
CA SER A 128 3.15 -11.36 0.35
C SER A 128 2.40 -11.08 1.63
N VAL A 129 2.13 -12.13 2.43
CA VAL A 129 1.48 -12.00 3.73
C VAL A 129 2.40 -12.59 4.78
N ILE A 130 2.79 -11.77 5.76
CA ILE A 130 3.66 -12.16 6.87
C ILE A 130 2.84 -12.12 8.15
N VAL A 131 2.45 -13.29 8.65
CA VAL A 131 1.78 -13.39 9.96
C VAL A 131 2.80 -13.20 11.08
N ARG A 132 2.46 -12.36 12.05
CA ARG A 132 3.24 -12.09 13.27
C ARG A 132 2.45 -12.53 14.51
N PRO A 133 3.09 -12.63 15.69
CA PRO A 133 2.39 -12.98 16.92
C PRO A 133 1.24 -12.01 17.28
N ASP A 134 1.35 -10.75 16.88
CA ASP A 134 0.44 -9.64 17.22
C ASP A 134 -0.41 -9.15 16.04
N GLY A 135 -0.33 -9.81 14.88
CA GLY A 135 -1.04 -9.36 13.69
C GLY A 135 -0.52 -9.95 12.41
N LYS A 136 -0.66 -9.23 11.30
CA LYS A 136 -0.03 -9.59 10.03
C LYS A 136 0.32 -8.35 9.22
N ASP A 137 1.28 -8.52 8.33
CA ASP A 137 1.55 -7.57 7.26
C ASP A 137 1.13 -8.14 5.93
N ILE A 138 0.42 -7.32 5.16
CA ILE A 138 0.11 -7.55 3.75
C ILE A 138 1.00 -6.61 2.95
N HIS A 139 1.95 -7.16 2.22
CA HIS A 139 2.83 -6.44 1.32
C HIS A 139 2.35 -6.62 -0.11
N VAL A 140 2.19 -5.51 -0.83
CA VAL A 140 1.88 -5.53 -2.25
C VAL A 140 2.82 -4.58 -3.00
N PHE A 141 3.22 -5.02 -4.18
CA PHE A 141 4.07 -4.25 -5.10
C PHE A 141 3.28 -4.00 -6.36
N LEU A 142 3.17 -2.74 -6.75
CA LEU A 142 2.45 -2.31 -7.94
C LEU A 142 3.38 -1.49 -8.83
N PRO A 143 3.21 -1.58 -10.16
CA PRO A 143 3.88 -0.66 -11.06
C PRO A 143 3.45 0.78 -10.76
N TRP A 144 4.36 1.71 -11.02
CA TRP A 144 4.14 3.14 -10.89
C TRP A 144 4.44 3.80 -12.21
#